data_AF-A0A1J5KMI9-F1
#
_entry.id   AF-A0A1J5KMI9-F1
#
_cell.length_a   1.000
_cell.length_b   1.000
_cell.length_c   1.000
_cell.angle_alpha   90.00
_cell.angle_beta   90.00
_cell.angle_gamma   90.00
#
_symmetry.space_group_name_H-M   'P 1'
#
loop_
_entity.id
_entity.type
_entity.pdbx_description
1 polymer ?
#
loop_
_entity_poly.entity_id
_entity_poly.type
_entity_poly.pdbx_seq_one_letter_code
_entity_poly.pdbx_strand_id
1 'polypeptide(L)'
;MKIKLNESENSIEIKDGLKNQYLILKILMILNLANAVIRIFGKQTTEYGFIEYIWIGLGIISLVVLFMFLFKMSTAENIPVEQISRLEEKTVFGKKRFALELKNGKKRNLGNFKTQSDLIKVRELFKIIGIAN
;
A
#
# COMPACT_ATOMS: atom_id res chain seq x y z
N MET A 1 18.72 7.57 2.56
CA MET A 1 17.72 6.74 3.26
C MET A 1 16.38 7.49 3.23
N LYS A 2 15.29 6.86 2.79
CA LYS A 2 13.96 7.49 2.69
C LYS A 2 13.22 7.57 4.03
N ILE A 3 13.80 6.96 5.07
CA ILE A 3 13.24 6.80 6.40
C ILE A 3 14.16 7.54 7.37
N LYS A 4 13.61 8.38 8.24
CA LYS A 4 14.34 9.13 9.27
C LYS A 4 13.59 9.07 10.59
N LEU A 5 14.32 9.03 11.70
CA LEU A 5 13.74 9.23 13.03
C LEU A 5 13.67 10.73 13.29
N ASN A 6 12.49 11.21 13.66
CA ASN A 6 12.28 12.52 14.24
C ASN A 6 12.30 12.36 15.77
N GLU A 7 13.43 12.71 16.39
CA GLU A 7 13.62 12.55 17.83
C GLU A 7 12.71 13.46 18.66
N SER A 8 12.38 14.67 18.16
CA SER A 8 11.54 15.61 18.90
C SER A 8 10.09 15.15 19.03
N GLU A 9 9.58 14.44 18.01
CA GLU A 9 8.20 13.94 17.96
C GLU A 9 8.09 12.43 18.24
N ASN A 10 9.23 11.76 18.49
CA ASN A 10 9.32 10.30 18.59
C ASN A 10 8.55 9.59 17.46
N SER A 11 8.80 10.02 16.22
CA SER A 11 8.09 9.57 15.02
C SER A 11 9.05 9.20 13.91
N ILE A 12 8.63 8.30 13.03
CA ILE A 12 9.38 7.93 11.83
C ILE A 12 8.80 8.69 10.65
N GLU A 13 9.65 9.48 9.97
CA GLU A 13 9.34 10.16 8.72
C GLU A 13 9.78 9.29 7.53
N ILE A 14 8.87 9.05 6.59
CA ILE A 14 9.05 8.22 5.39
C ILE A 14 8.70 9.05 4.15
N LYS A 15 9.73 9.57 3.47
CA LYS A 15 9.61 10.34 2.22
C LYS A 15 9.88 9.43 1.02
N ASP A 16 8.87 8.68 0.61
CA ASP A 16 8.99 7.70 -0.49
C ASP A 16 8.04 7.94 -1.68
N GLY A 17 7.12 8.89 -1.56
CA GLY A 17 6.11 9.19 -2.58
C GLY A 17 4.97 8.18 -2.66
N LEU A 18 4.87 7.24 -1.71
CA LEU A 18 3.84 6.18 -1.73
C LEU A 18 2.43 6.76 -1.70
N LYS A 19 2.23 7.86 -0.97
CA LYS A 19 0.94 8.56 -0.90
C LYS A 19 0.44 8.97 -2.28
N ASN A 20 1.30 9.59 -3.09
CA ASN A 20 0.95 10.04 -4.45
C ASN A 20 0.75 8.85 -5.39
N GLN A 21 1.60 7.81 -5.30
CA GLN A 21 1.43 6.59 -6.09
C GLN A 21 0.08 5.92 -5.80
N TYR A 22 -0.30 5.80 -4.53
CA TYR A 22 -1.57 5.20 -4.15
C TYR A 22 -2.76 6.08 -4.52
N LEU A 23 -2.61 7.41 -4.50
CA LEU A 23 -3.63 8.32 -4.98
C LEU A 23 -3.91 8.09 -6.47
N ILE A 24 -2.87 8.01 -7.30
CA ILE A 24 -3.00 7.73 -8.74
C ILE A 24 -3.69 6.38 -8.95
N LEU A 25 -3.25 5.33 -8.24
CA LEU A 25 -3.86 4.01 -8.35
C LEU A 25 -5.34 4.01 -7.93
N LYS A 26 -5.71 4.71 -6.85
CA LYS A 26 -7.12 4.85 -6.43
C LYS A 26 -7.96 5.52 -7.51
N ILE A 27 -7.46 6.60 -8.11
CA ILE A 27 -8.15 7.29 -9.21
C ILE A 27 -8.35 6.32 -10.39
N LEU A 28 -7.32 5.58 -10.78
CA LEU A 28 -7.42 4.58 -11.85
C LEU A 28 -8.45 3.49 -11.54
N MET A 29 -8.51 2.99 -10.30
CA MET A 29 -9.51 1.99 -9.92
C MET A 29 -10.94 2.55 -9.95
N ILE A 30 -11.13 3.82 -9.56
CA ILE A 30 -12.43 4.50 -9.65
C ILE A 30 -12.84 4.68 -11.12
N LEU A 31 -11.91 5.08 -12.00
CA LEU A 31 -12.16 5.20 -13.43
C LEU A 31 -12.51 3.84 -14.06
N ASN A 32 -11.82 2.76 -13.68
CA ASN A 32 -12.14 1.41 -14.13
C ASN A 32 -13.54 0.99 -13.68
N LEU A 33 -13.95 1.33 -12.46
CA LEU A 33 -15.30 1.06 -11.97
C LEU A 33 -16.36 1.86 -12.74
N ALA A 34 -16.14 3.15 -12.95
CA ALA A 34 -17.04 3.97 -13.74
C ALA A 34 -17.18 3.41 -15.16
N ASN A 35 -16.07 2.99 -15.79
CA ASN A 35 -16.08 2.36 -17.11
C ASN A 35 -16.87 1.05 -17.13
N ALA A 36 -16.66 0.18 -16.12
CA ALA A 36 -17.41 -1.07 -16.01
C ALA A 36 -18.92 -0.81 -15.86
N VAL A 37 -19.30 0.14 -15.01
CA VAL A 37 -20.70 0.55 -14.79
C VAL A 37 -21.31 1.11 -16.07
N ILE A 38 -20.67 2.10 -16.71
CA ILE A 38 -21.16 2.71 -17.96
C ILE A 38 -21.38 1.64 -19.03
N ARG A 39 -20.48 0.67 -19.15
CA ARG A 39 -20.56 -0.37 -20.17
C ARG A 39 -21.69 -1.38 -19.91
N ILE A 40 -22.05 -1.60 -18.65
CA ILE A 40 -23.15 -2.49 -18.26
C ILE A 40 -24.50 -1.77 -18.41
N PHE A 41 -24.61 -0.53 -17.91
CA PHE A 41 -25.86 0.24 -17.92
C PHE A 41 -26.18 0.94 -19.24
N GLY A 42 -25.16 1.23 -20.06
CA GLY A 42 -25.34 1.88 -21.36
C GLY A 42 -25.86 0.95 -22.46
N LYS A 43 -26.13 -0.31 -22.14
CA LYS A 43 -26.57 -1.32 -23.11
C LYS A 43 -28.10 -1.41 -23.13
N GLN A 44 -28.68 -1.37 -24.34
CA GLN A 44 -30.13 -1.53 -24.54
C GLN A 44 -30.57 -2.99 -24.64
N THR A 45 -29.64 -3.93 -24.84
CA THR A 45 -29.92 -5.37 -24.95
C THR A 45 -29.43 -6.12 -23.72
N THR A 46 -30.18 -7.15 -23.29
CA THR A 46 -29.87 -8.00 -22.13
C THR A 46 -28.82 -9.08 -22.37
N GLU A 47 -28.29 -9.17 -23.60
CA GLU A 47 -27.26 -10.16 -23.92
C GLU A 47 -25.86 -9.67 -23.53
N TYR A 48 -25.26 -10.37 -22.58
CA TYR A 48 -23.87 -10.18 -22.18
C TYR A 48 -22.95 -11.02 -23.05
N GLY A 49 -22.07 -10.36 -23.80
CA GLY A 49 -21.00 -11.01 -24.54
C GLY A 49 -19.76 -11.22 -23.67
N PHE A 50 -18.77 -11.91 -24.23
CA PHE A 50 -17.52 -12.22 -23.55
C PHE A 50 -16.79 -10.98 -23.02
N ILE A 51 -16.86 -9.87 -23.75
CA ILE A 51 -16.17 -8.62 -23.38
C ILE A 51 -16.81 -8.00 -22.13
N GLU A 52 -18.13 -8.05 -21.97
CA GLU A 52 -18.82 -7.55 -20.78
C GLU A 52 -18.41 -8.31 -19.51
N TYR A 53 -18.26 -9.63 -19.59
CA TYR A 53 -17.75 -10.41 -18.47
C TYR A 53 -16.33 -10.01 -18.08
N ILE A 54 -15.46 -9.65 -19.03
CA ILE A 54 -14.14 -9.10 -18.74
C ILE A 54 -14.26 -7.79 -17.95
N TRP A 55 -15.14 -6.88 -18.36
CA TRP A 55 -15.33 -5.60 -17.65
C TRP A 55 -15.93 -5.76 -16.26
N ILE A 56 -16.87 -6.70 -16.08
CA ILE A 56 -17.38 -7.08 -14.76
C ILE A 56 -16.24 -7.58 -13.88
N GLY A 57 -15.41 -8.48 -14.40
CA GLY A 57 -14.22 -8.99 -13.70
C GLY A 57 -13.25 -7.87 -13.31
N LEU A 58 -12.94 -6.96 -14.23
CA LEU A 58 -12.10 -5.79 -13.97
C LEU A 58 -12.70 -4.86 -12.90
N GLY A 59 -14.02 -4.68 -12.91
CA GLY A 59 -14.74 -3.94 -11.88
C GLY A 59 -14.57 -4.58 -10.50
N ILE A 60 -14.80 -5.90 -10.40
CA ILE A 60 -14.62 -6.64 -9.14
C ILE A 60 -13.19 -6.52 -8.62
N ILE A 61 -12.18 -6.71 -9.49
CA ILE A 61 -10.77 -6.55 -9.11
C ILE A 61 -10.51 -5.13 -8.58
N SER A 62 -11.07 -4.11 -9.25
CA SER A 62 -10.91 -2.70 -8.84
C SER A 62 -11.52 -2.43 -7.46
N LEU A 63 -12.69 -3.02 -7.14
CA LEU A 63 -13.30 -2.94 -5.81
C LEU A 63 -12.42 -3.58 -4.74
N VAL A 64 -11.89 -4.78 -5.00
CA VAL A 64 -11.01 -5.48 -4.06
C VAL A 64 -9.75 -4.66 -3.77
N VAL A 65 -9.12 -4.10 -4.80
CA VAL A 65 -7.92 -3.26 -4.64
C VAL A 65 -8.23 -1.98 -3.85
N LEU A 66 -9.34 -1.30 -4.13
CA LEU A 66 -9.77 -0.12 -3.38
C LEU A 66 -10.02 -0.45 -1.91
N PHE A 67 -10.71 -1.55 -1.63
CA PHE A 67 -10.94 -2.03 -0.27
C PHE A 67 -9.61 -2.24 0.48
N MET A 68 -8.64 -2.90 -0.16
CA MET A 68 -7.31 -3.08 0.44
C MET A 68 -6.63 -1.74 0.75
N PHE A 69 -6.68 -0.77 -0.16
CA PHE A 69 -6.06 0.55 0.06
C PHE A 69 -6.72 1.38 1.15
N LEU A 70 -8.00 1.16 1.45
CA LEU A 70 -8.71 1.90 2.50
C LEU A 70 -8.53 1.25 3.88
N PHE A 71 -8.66 -0.07 3.95
CA PHE A 71 -8.76 -0.78 5.22
C PHE A 71 -7.49 -1.49 5.65
N LYS A 72 -6.63 -1.92 4.72
CA LYS A 72 -5.45 -2.75 5.04
C LYS A 72 -4.13 -2.01 4.92
N MET A 73 -4.07 -0.92 4.16
CA MET A 73 -2.82 -0.20 3.88
C MET A 73 -2.80 1.20 4.51
N SER A 74 -1.62 1.63 4.91
CA SER A 74 -1.31 3.00 5.32
C SER A 74 -0.29 3.62 4.36
N THR A 75 -0.50 4.89 4.05
CA THR A 75 0.43 5.74 3.28
C THR A 75 0.92 6.93 4.10
N ALA A 76 0.79 6.86 5.43
CA ALA A 76 1.26 7.92 6.31
C ALA A 76 2.77 8.13 6.13
N GLU A 77 3.18 9.38 5.98
CA GLU A 77 4.59 9.74 5.88
C GLU A 77 5.21 9.88 7.26
N ASN A 78 4.46 10.41 8.24
CA ASN A 78 4.89 10.47 9.64
C ASN A 78 4.12 9.44 10.45
N ILE A 79 4.84 8.56 11.16
CA ILE A 79 4.25 7.49 11.97
C ILE A 79 4.89 7.53 13.36
N PRO A 80 4.13 7.82 14.42
CA PRO A 80 4.63 7.75 15.79
C PRO A 80 5.17 6.35 16.11
N VAL A 81 6.32 6.26 16.76
CA VAL A 81 6.97 4.97 17.09
C VAL A 81 6.02 4.08 17.90
N GLU A 82 5.25 4.67 18.81
CA GLU A 82 4.24 3.99 19.62
C GLU A 82 3.12 3.32 18.81
N GLN A 83 2.86 3.74 17.57
CA GLN A 83 1.84 3.15 16.71
C GLN A 83 2.37 1.97 15.91
N ILE A 84 3.68 1.76 15.92
CA ILE A 84 4.33 0.66 15.19
C ILE A 84 4.34 -0.57 16.11
N SER A 85 3.81 -1.67 15.61
CA SER A 85 3.77 -2.94 16.32
C SER A 85 5.01 -3.79 16.02
N ARG A 86 5.39 -3.91 14.75
CA ARG A 86 6.56 -4.71 14.31
C ARG A 86 7.03 -4.31 12.91
N LEU A 87 8.28 -4.64 12.62
CA LEU A 87 8.81 -4.63 11.25
C LEU A 87 8.58 -6.01 10.61
N GLU A 88 7.77 -6.08 9.57
CA GLU A 88 7.50 -7.32 8.84
C GLU A 88 8.39 -7.41 7.59
N GLU A 89 9.08 -8.53 7.42
CA GLU A 89 9.86 -8.87 6.22
C GLU A 89 9.13 -9.94 5.40
N LYS A 90 8.90 -9.69 4.11
CA LYS A 90 8.31 -10.66 3.17
C LYS A 90 9.13 -10.79 1.91
N THR A 91 9.19 -12.01 1.38
CA THR A 91 9.71 -12.24 0.04
C THR A 91 8.55 -12.25 -0.95
N VAL A 92 8.56 -11.33 -1.92
CA VAL A 92 7.54 -11.22 -2.96
C VAL A 92 8.23 -11.20 -4.32
N PHE A 93 7.91 -12.16 -5.19
CA PHE A 93 8.59 -12.36 -6.49
C PHE A 93 10.13 -12.42 -6.35
N GLY A 94 10.63 -13.18 -5.38
CA GLY A 94 12.06 -13.35 -5.11
C GLY A 94 12.77 -12.12 -4.51
N LYS A 95 12.05 -11.01 -4.26
CA LYS A 95 12.60 -9.79 -3.68
C LYS A 95 12.11 -9.60 -2.26
N LYS A 96 13.03 -9.28 -1.35
CA LYS A 96 12.69 -8.90 0.03
C LYS A 96 12.01 -7.53 0.02
N ARG A 97 10.86 -7.46 0.69
CA ARG A 97 10.05 -6.26 0.91
C ARG A 97 9.81 -6.13 2.40
N PHE A 98 9.78 -4.90 2.88
CA PHE A 98 9.57 -4.60 4.29
C PHE A 98 8.32 -3.77 4.43
N ALA A 99 7.58 -4.02 5.51
CA ALA A 99 6.42 -3.25 5.89
C ALA A 99 6.40 -3.04 7.40
N LEU A 100 5.85 -1.92 7.84
CA LEU A 100 5.50 -1.70 9.23
C LEU A 100 4.09 -2.18 9.45
N GLU A 101 3.91 -3.04 10.43
CA GLU A 101 2.59 -3.34 10.95
C GLU A 101 2.25 -2.33 12.04
N LEU A 102 1.10 -1.68 11.89
CA LEU A 102 0.63 -0.66 12.82
C LEU A 102 -0.36 -1.29 13.81
N LYS A 103 -0.48 -0.71 15.01
CA LYS A 103 -1.40 -1.19 16.06
C LYS A 103 -2.87 -1.22 15.63
N ASN A 104 -3.25 -0.42 14.62
CA ASN A 104 -4.59 -0.46 14.03
C ASN A 104 -4.80 -1.58 12.99
N GLY A 105 -3.83 -2.49 12.83
CA GLY A 105 -3.86 -3.60 11.87
C GLY A 105 -3.56 -3.22 10.42
N LYS A 106 -3.30 -1.94 10.13
CA LYS A 106 -2.86 -1.50 8.79
C LYS A 106 -1.37 -1.74 8.59
N LYS A 107 -0.97 -1.86 7.32
CA LYS A 107 0.43 -2.04 6.91
C LYS A 107 0.95 -0.82 6.16
N ARG A 108 2.12 -0.31 6.55
CA ARG A 108 2.87 0.71 5.80
C ARG A 108 4.04 0.04 5.08
N ASN A 109 3.95 -0.11 3.77
CA ASN A 109 5.06 -0.64 2.97
C ASN A 109 6.23 0.35 2.99
N LEU A 110 7.46 -0.13 3.15
CA LEU A 110 8.66 0.71 3.15
C LEU A 110 9.36 0.78 1.78
N GLY A 111 8.74 0.18 0.76
CA GLY A 111 9.28 0.09 -0.59
C GLY A 111 10.43 -0.92 -0.71
N ASN A 112 11.11 -0.88 -1.85
CA ASN A 112 12.30 -1.70 -2.09
C ASN A 112 13.54 -0.91 -1.66
N PHE A 113 14.35 -1.49 -0.80
CA PHE A 113 15.69 -0.99 -0.50
C PHE A 113 16.62 -1.40 -1.62
N LYS A 114 17.38 -0.43 -2.16
CA LYS A 114 18.27 -0.67 -3.30
C LYS A 114 19.55 -1.40 -2.90
N THR A 115 19.98 -1.24 -1.65
CA THR A 115 21.25 -1.79 -1.15
C THR A 115 21.04 -2.55 0.16
N GLN A 116 21.92 -3.53 0.41
CA GLN A 116 21.99 -4.21 1.72
C GLN A 116 22.36 -3.26 2.86
N SER A 117 23.13 -2.20 2.57
CA SER A 117 23.49 -1.19 3.56
C SER A 117 22.28 -0.38 4.05
N ASP A 118 21.33 -0.07 3.17
CA ASP A 118 20.08 0.58 3.57
C ASP A 118 19.23 -0.33 4.48
N LEU A 119 19.27 -1.64 4.23
CA LEU A 119 18.56 -2.63 5.06
C LEU A 119 19.12 -2.75 6.46
N ILE A 120 20.44 -2.79 6.59
CA ILE A 120 21.12 -2.87 7.88
C ILE A 120 20.78 -1.63 8.72
N LYS A 121 20.90 -0.43 8.12
CA LYS A 121 20.57 0.83 8.80
C LYS A 121 19.13 0.88 9.28
N VAL A 122 18.19 0.38 8.48
CA VAL A 122 16.77 0.31 8.87
C VAL A 122 16.57 -0.64 10.03
N ARG A 123 17.15 -1.84 9.99
CA ARG A 123 17.06 -2.81 11.10
C ARG A 123 17.70 -2.27 12.38
N GLU A 124 18.82 -1.56 12.27
CA GLU A 124 19.47 -0.89 13.40
C GLU A 124 18.58 0.21 13.97
N LEU A 125 17.98 1.06 13.12
CA LEU A 125 17.02 2.08 13.54
C LEU A 125 15.85 1.46 14.31
N PHE A 126 15.25 0.37 13.80
CA PHE A 126 14.14 -0.32 14.46
C PHE A 126 14.54 -1.02 15.76
N LYS A 127 15.78 -1.51 15.87
CA LYS A 127 16.33 -2.03 17.14
C LYS A 127 16.52 -0.92 18.18
N ILE A 128 17.04 0.25 17.79
CA ILE A 128 17.28 1.39 18.70
C ILE A 128 15.97 1.87 19.32
N ILE A 129 14.90 1.92 18.52
CA ILE A 129 13.57 2.35 18.98
C ILE A 129 12.75 1.23 19.66
N GLY A 130 13.37 0.06 19.92
CA GLY A 130 12.75 -1.02 20.70
C GLY A 130 11.64 -1.79 19.98
N ILE A 131 11.58 -1.73 18.65
CA ILE A 131 10.56 -2.44 17.85
C ILE A 131 11.08 -3.84 17.47
N ALA A 132 10.25 -4.85 17.70
CA ALA A 132 10.56 -6.23 17.31
C ALA A 132 10.62 -6.41 15.78
N ASN A 133 11.61 -7.17 15.32
CA ASN A 133 11.75 -7.65 13.94
C ASN A 133 11.13 -9.04 13.80
#